data_AF-A0AAW9DTD7-F1
#
_entry.id   AF-A0AAW9DTD7-F1
#
_cell.length_a   1.000
_cell.length_b   1.000
_cell.length_c   1.000
_cell.angle_alpha   90.00
_cell.angle_beta   90.00
_cell.angle_gamma   90.00
#
_symmetry.space_group_name_H-M   'P 1'
#
loop_
_entity.id
_entity.type
_entity.pdbx_description
1 polymer ?
#
loop_
_entity_poly.entity_id
_entity_poly.type
_entity_poly.pdbx_seq_one_letter_code
_entity_poly.pdbx_strand_id
1 'polypeptide(L)'
;MTDTDTQKRNAATEAAKLVYSGMHVGLGTGSTVAHFLTALAARIAAEGLSISCAATSHATGQRARELGIPVIDLAQPLDLAVDGADEIEFGSLRLIKGLGGALLREKVVAQSAHRFVVIADQGKLVGRLGAHVKLPVELANFGAERTFGRLTALGLEPAFRMAADGTRFVTDNGNVIADCRLPAGRDAAAVGAALKTMAGVVETGLFLEGCAAAFVGFADGTVRTFEGDCFARAGVAGEIATLRALGVAPVFPKPLLAVMGVTASGKSTIGAMLAGCLDIPFVDGDDLHSEANRAKMHAGHPLDDNDRMPWLHRIASQIRAWRQASSGGVIVSSLLTRQYRDLVRGDCTELVLVNLQGSRAVLEARIAARRGHFMPSRLLDSQIALLEPPGSDEAVITVDTGMTPTAIVEAVIDRLAAHT
;
A
#
# COMPACT_ATOMS: atom_id res chain seq x y z
N MET A 1 -8.86 5.24 -32.87
CA MET A 1 -7.93 4.81 -31.80
C MET A 1 -7.13 6.03 -31.38
N THR A 2 -7.02 6.30 -30.09
CA THR A 2 -6.20 7.37 -29.54
C THR A 2 -4.71 6.98 -29.58
N ASP A 3 -3.84 7.96 -29.81
CA ASP A 3 -2.41 7.76 -29.78
C ASP A 3 -1.90 7.50 -28.34
N THR A 4 -0.67 6.99 -28.21
CA THR A 4 -0.08 6.67 -26.91
C THR A 4 0.00 7.88 -25.98
N ASP A 5 0.24 9.08 -26.52
CA ASP A 5 0.28 10.30 -25.71
C ASP A 5 -1.09 10.63 -25.10
N THR A 6 -2.17 10.52 -25.87
CA THR A 6 -3.54 10.68 -25.34
C THR A 6 -3.86 9.62 -24.28
N GLN A 7 -3.44 8.37 -24.47
CA GLN A 7 -3.63 7.31 -23.46
C GLN A 7 -2.95 7.68 -22.14
N LYS A 8 -1.68 8.13 -22.20
CA LYS A 8 -0.92 8.61 -21.03
C LYS A 8 -1.63 9.78 -20.34
N ARG A 9 -2.08 10.77 -21.12
CA ARG A 9 -2.78 11.95 -20.61
C ARG A 9 -4.11 11.61 -19.93
N ASN A 10 -4.87 10.66 -20.49
CA ASN A 10 -6.14 10.24 -19.89
C ASN A 10 -5.91 9.54 -18.54
N ALA A 11 -4.97 8.59 -18.47
CA ALA A 11 -4.61 7.93 -17.22
C ALA A 11 -4.11 8.93 -16.16
N ALA A 12 -3.24 9.85 -16.56
CA ALA A 12 -2.70 10.90 -15.70
C ALA A 12 -3.79 11.85 -15.16
N THR A 13 -4.72 12.27 -16.01
CA THR A 13 -5.85 13.12 -15.61
C THR A 13 -6.76 12.41 -14.62
N GLU A 14 -7.01 11.10 -14.81
CA GLU A 14 -7.83 10.33 -13.88
C GLU A 14 -7.15 10.18 -12.52
N ALA A 15 -5.88 9.80 -12.49
CA ALA A 15 -5.11 9.69 -11.25
C ALA A 15 -4.95 11.04 -10.53
N ALA A 16 -4.88 12.16 -11.27
CA ALA A 16 -4.81 13.49 -10.69
C ALA A 16 -5.99 13.78 -9.75
N LYS A 17 -7.17 13.20 -9.98
CA LYS A 17 -8.38 13.36 -9.12
C LYS A 17 -8.21 12.81 -7.70
N LEU A 18 -7.23 11.93 -7.48
CA LEU A 18 -6.95 11.36 -6.16
C LEU A 18 -6.27 12.36 -5.20
N VAL A 19 -5.79 13.50 -5.71
CA VAL A 19 -5.12 14.51 -4.88
C VAL A 19 -6.15 15.43 -4.24
N TYR A 20 -6.06 15.58 -2.93
CA TYR A 20 -6.89 16.50 -2.15
C TYR A 20 -6.02 17.54 -1.42
N SER A 21 -6.63 18.68 -1.10
CA SER A 21 -5.97 19.72 -0.30
C SER A 21 -5.55 19.14 1.07
N GLY A 22 -4.35 19.48 1.52
CA GLY A 22 -3.71 18.99 2.74
C GLY A 22 -2.77 17.80 2.52
N MET A 23 -2.75 17.18 1.33
CA MET A 23 -1.94 16.00 1.05
C MET A 23 -0.44 16.29 0.84
N HIS A 24 0.37 15.32 1.23
CA HIS A 24 1.77 15.16 0.87
C HIS A 24 1.89 14.16 -0.29
N VAL A 25 2.36 14.60 -1.45
CA VAL A 25 2.28 13.83 -2.70
C VAL A 25 3.66 13.49 -3.29
N GLY A 26 3.92 12.21 -3.51
CA GLY A 26 5.08 11.72 -4.25
C GLY A 26 4.88 11.90 -5.76
N LEU A 27 5.84 12.56 -6.42
CA LEU A 27 5.84 12.81 -7.85
C LEU A 27 6.84 11.89 -8.55
N GLY A 28 6.32 10.97 -9.34
CA GLY A 28 7.09 10.03 -10.15
C GLY A 28 7.97 10.65 -11.24
N THR A 29 8.51 9.82 -12.12
CA THR A 29 9.36 10.26 -13.23
C THR A 29 8.90 9.68 -14.57
N GLY A 30 9.09 10.44 -15.65
CA GLY A 30 8.85 9.99 -17.02
C GLY A 30 7.70 10.68 -17.74
N SER A 31 7.48 10.31 -19.01
CA SER A 31 6.57 11.02 -19.91
C SER A 31 5.11 11.01 -19.43
N THR A 32 4.65 9.92 -18.81
CA THR A 32 3.27 9.82 -18.31
C THR A 32 3.10 10.71 -17.08
N VAL A 33 4.13 10.79 -16.23
CA VAL A 33 4.13 11.69 -15.07
C VAL A 33 4.15 13.15 -15.49
N ALA A 34 4.79 13.53 -16.59
CA ALA A 34 4.71 14.90 -17.11
C ALA A 34 3.27 15.37 -17.40
N HIS A 35 2.41 14.46 -17.90
CA HIS A 35 0.97 14.73 -18.04
C HIS A 35 0.28 14.87 -16.68
N PHE A 36 0.66 14.05 -15.70
CA PHE A 36 0.13 14.15 -14.34
C PHE A 36 0.49 15.47 -13.67
N LEU A 37 1.73 15.93 -13.80
CA LEU A 37 2.14 17.26 -13.30
C LEU A 37 1.33 18.38 -13.94
N THR A 38 1.06 18.29 -15.23
CA THR A 38 0.24 19.28 -15.95
C THR A 38 -1.20 19.29 -15.44
N ALA A 39 -1.81 18.12 -15.27
CA ALA A 39 -3.17 17.99 -14.72
C ALA A 39 -3.23 18.47 -13.26
N LEU A 40 -2.23 18.13 -12.45
CA LEU A 40 -2.14 18.54 -11.05
C LEU A 40 -2.00 20.06 -10.92
N ALA A 41 -1.12 20.69 -11.70
CA ALA A 41 -0.96 22.14 -11.72
C ALA A 41 -2.25 22.87 -12.10
N ALA A 42 -2.98 22.36 -13.10
CA ALA A 42 -4.28 22.89 -13.47
C ALA A 42 -5.29 22.82 -12.32
N ARG A 43 -5.31 21.71 -11.57
CA ARG A 43 -6.17 21.55 -10.38
C ARG A 43 -5.76 22.48 -9.24
N ILE A 44 -4.47 22.64 -8.96
CA ILE A 44 -3.98 23.61 -7.95
C ILE A 44 -4.49 25.02 -8.30
N ALA A 45 -4.37 25.44 -9.56
CA ALA A 45 -4.81 26.76 -10.00
C ALA A 45 -6.34 26.92 -9.96
N ALA A 46 -7.11 25.90 -10.35
CA ALA A 46 -8.57 25.98 -10.44
C ALA A 46 -9.27 25.80 -9.08
N GLU A 47 -8.75 24.93 -8.21
CA GLU A 47 -9.39 24.53 -6.96
C GLU A 47 -8.71 25.13 -5.71
N GLY A 48 -7.54 25.76 -5.86
CA GLY A 48 -6.78 26.31 -4.73
C GLY A 48 -6.22 25.23 -3.79
N LEU A 49 -5.80 24.08 -4.34
CA LEU A 49 -5.28 22.97 -3.53
C LEU A 49 -4.00 23.37 -2.78
N SER A 50 -3.99 23.19 -1.46
CA SER A 50 -2.81 23.38 -0.62
C SER A 50 -2.13 22.03 -0.39
N ILE A 51 -1.07 21.75 -1.14
CA ILE A 51 -0.35 20.46 -1.06
C ILE A 51 1.16 20.70 -0.95
N SER A 52 1.90 19.65 -0.63
CA SER A 52 3.36 19.64 -0.77
C SER A 52 3.82 18.36 -1.43
N CYS A 53 4.89 18.42 -2.22
CA CYS A 53 5.27 17.33 -3.09
C CYS A 53 6.73 16.92 -2.96
N ALA A 54 7.02 15.62 -2.97
CA ALA A 54 8.38 15.09 -3.01
C ALA A 54 8.65 14.46 -4.39
N ALA A 55 9.70 14.91 -5.09
CA ALA A 55 10.00 14.45 -6.44
C ALA A 55 11.00 13.29 -6.47
N THR A 56 10.77 12.33 -7.36
CA THR A 56 11.62 11.14 -7.58
C THR A 56 12.85 11.40 -8.45
N SER A 57 12.94 12.56 -9.10
CA SER A 57 14.14 12.97 -9.85
C SER A 57 14.34 14.48 -9.80
N HIS A 58 15.58 14.93 -10.04
CA HIS A 58 15.88 16.35 -10.21
C HIS A 58 15.08 16.96 -11.35
N ALA A 59 14.93 16.23 -12.47
CA ALA A 59 14.13 16.66 -13.61
C ALA A 59 12.64 16.84 -13.27
N THR A 60 12.01 15.86 -12.60
CA THR A 60 10.62 15.99 -12.11
C THR A 60 10.49 17.18 -11.16
N GLY A 61 11.43 17.32 -10.21
CA GLY A 61 11.39 18.40 -9.22
C GLY A 61 11.50 19.79 -9.86
N GLN A 62 12.38 19.95 -10.86
CA GLN A 62 12.47 21.19 -11.63
C GLN A 62 11.18 21.46 -12.39
N ARG A 63 10.67 20.46 -13.13
CA ARG A 63 9.45 20.62 -13.93
C ARG A 63 8.22 20.97 -13.09
N ALA A 64 8.10 20.35 -11.92
CA ALA A 64 7.02 20.65 -10.98
C ALA A 64 7.08 22.10 -10.50
N ARG A 65 8.28 22.63 -10.16
CA ARG A 65 8.45 24.04 -9.76
C ARG A 65 8.11 25.01 -10.89
N GLU A 66 8.49 24.70 -12.13
CA GLU A 66 8.11 25.51 -13.31
C GLU A 66 6.59 25.61 -13.51
N LEU A 67 5.85 24.56 -13.12
CA LEU A 67 4.40 24.50 -13.15
C LEU A 67 3.73 25.10 -11.90
N GLY A 68 4.50 25.65 -10.95
CA GLY A 68 3.99 26.21 -9.71
C GLY A 68 3.58 25.17 -8.66
N ILE A 69 4.00 23.91 -8.80
CA ILE A 69 3.74 22.84 -7.82
C ILE A 69 4.76 22.97 -6.66
N PRO A 70 4.33 23.02 -5.38
CA PRO A 70 5.23 23.15 -4.25
C PRO A 70 6.06 21.86 -4.02
N VAL A 71 7.36 21.91 -4.33
CA VAL A 71 8.27 20.78 -4.13
C VAL A 71 9.09 20.95 -2.85
N ILE A 72 9.07 19.94 -1.99
CA ILE A 72 9.80 19.85 -0.72
C ILE A 72 10.72 18.62 -0.72
N ASP A 73 11.64 18.57 0.24
CA ASP A 73 12.41 17.37 0.52
C ASP A 73 11.54 16.30 1.19
N LEU A 74 11.84 15.04 0.91
CA LEU A 74 11.17 13.90 1.53
C LEU A 74 11.65 13.75 2.98
N ALA A 75 10.94 14.37 3.92
CA ALA A 75 11.25 14.29 5.35
C ALA A 75 10.14 13.65 6.20
N GLN A 76 8.96 13.42 5.61
CA GLN A 76 7.78 12.90 6.29
C GLN A 76 7.00 11.93 5.39
N PRO A 77 6.13 11.07 5.96
CA PRO A 77 5.27 10.20 5.19
C PRO A 77 4.41 10.96 4.17
N LEU A 78 4.11 10.29 3.06
CA LEU A 78 3.28 10.79 1.97
C LEU A 78 1.91 10.14 2.05
N ASP A 79 0.86 10.86 1.66
CA ASP A 79 -0.49 10.30 1.57
C ASP A 79 -0.65 9.50 0.27
N LEU A 80 -0.06 10.00 -0.81
CA LEU A 80 -0.17 9.45 -2.15
C LEU A 80 1.18 9.56 -2.87
N ALA A 81 1.60 8.53 -3.60
CA ALA A 81 2.62 8.62 -4.64
C ALA A 81 2.02 8.23 -5.97
N VAL A 82 2.26 9.03 -7.01
CA VAL A 82 1.82 8.73 -8.38
C VAL A 82 3.03 8.65 -9.29
N ASP A 83 3.20 7.52 -9.98
CA ASP A 83 4.36 7.29 -10.83
C ASP A 83 4.01 6.47 -12.08
N GLY A 84 4.89 6.49 -13.08
CA GLY A 84 4.82 5.61 -14.24
C GLY A 84 5.40 4.23 -13.97
N ALA A 85 5.18 3.31 -14.92
CA ALA A 85 5.87 2.03 -14.97
C ALA A 85 6.36 1.72 -16.40
N ASP A 86 7.41 0.90 -16.48
CA ASP A 86 7.96 0.42 -17.73
C ASP A 86 7.28 -0.87 -18.18
N GLU A 87 6.93 -1.73 -17.22
CA GLU A 87 6.02 -2.86 -17.36
C GLU A 87 5.14 -3.01 -16.11
N ILE A 88 3.92 -3.50 -16.31
CA ILE A 88 2.92 -3.80 -15.28
C ILE A 88 2.44 -5.23 -15.53
N GLU A 89 2.73 -6.14 -14.60
CA GLU A 89 2.26 -7.52 -14.68
C GLU A 89 0.76 -7.60 -14.35
N PHE A 90 -0.01 -8.12 -15.30
CA PHE A 90 -1.45 -8.25 -15.16
C PHE A 90 -1.81 -9.20 -14.01
N GLY A 91 -2.77 -8.79 -13.18
CA GLY A 91 -3.26 -9.55 -12.03
C GLY A 91 -2.48 -9.30 -10.74
N SER A 92 -1.15 -9.29 -10.78
CA SER A 92 -0.32 -9.06 -9.59
C SER A 92 0.01 -7.59 -9.32
N LEU A 93 -0.03 -6.74 -10.36
CA LEU A 93 0.46 -5.35 -10.35
C LEU A 93 1.92 -5.21 -9.89
N ARG A 94 2.74 -6.25 -10.08
CA ARG A 94 4.20 -6.14 -9.98
C ARG A 94 4.70 -5.33 -11.16
N LEU A 95 5.77 -4.56 -10.95
CA LEU A 95 6.26 -3.60 -11.94
C LEU A 95 7.74 -3.80 -12.24
N ILE A 96 8.12 -3.47 -13.49
CA ILE A 96 9.46 -2.99 -13.78
C ILE A 96 9.41 -1.46 -13.93
N LYS A 97 10.35 -0.78 -13.28
CA LYS A 97 10.58 0.66 -13.33
C LYS A 97 12.07 0.95 -13.50
N GLY A 98 12.39 2.21 -13.78
CA GLY A 98 13.77 2.70 -13.78
C GLY A 98 14.41 2.88 -15.15
N LEU A 99 13.69 2.72 -16.26
CA LEU A 99 14.24 3.07 -17.59
C LEU A 99 14.61 4.54 -17.68
N GLY A 100 13.90 5.42 -16.94
CA GLY A 100 14.25 6.83 -16.78
C GLY A 100 15.44 7.12 -15.85
N GLY A 101 15.99 6.10 -15.18
CA GLY A 101 17.18 6.23 -14.33
C GLY A 101 16.95 6.69 -12.90
N ALA A 102 15.69 6.79 -12.46
CA ALA A 102 15.32 7.29 -11.13
C ALA A 102 14.91 6.19 -10.12
N LEU A 103 15.15 4.91 -10.42
CA LEU A 103 14.55 3.76 -9.70
C LEU A 103 14.72 3.81 -8.17
N LEU A 104 15.87 4.24 -7.65
CA LEU A 104 16.09 4.32 -6.21
C LEU A 104 15.13 5.33 -5.56
N ARG A 105 15.11 6.55 -6.08
CA ARG A 105 14.26 7.61 -5.56
C ARG A 105 12.78 7.32 -5.79
N GLU A 106 12.42 6.73 -6.94
CA GLU A 106 11.08 6.21 -7.21
C GLU A 106 10.63 5.21 -6.14
N LYS A 107 11.49 4.26 -5.76
CA LYS A 107 11.15 3.25 -4.75
C LYS A 107 11.04 3.84 -3.36
N VAL A 108 11.97 4.71 -2.98
CA VAL A 108 11.92 5.42 -1.69
C VAL A 108 10.63 6.22 -1.56
N VAL A 109 10.24 6.99 -2.58
CA VAL A 109 8.98 7.76 -2.58
C VAL A 109 7.76 6.84 -2.55
N ALA A 110 7.73 5.78 -3.36
CA ALA A 110 6.62 4.82 -3.37
C ALA A 110 6.43 4.15 -2.00
N GLN A 111 7.52 3.75 -1.34
CA GLN A 111 7.49 3.10 -0.01
C GLN A 111 7.26 4.09 1.13
N SER A 112 7.41 5.40 0.90
CA SER A 112 7.08 6.45 1.86
C SER A 112 5.61 6.88 1.79
N ALA A 113 4.84 6.35 0.84
CA ALA A 113 3.45 6.73 0.61
C ALA A 113 2.47 5.70 1.18
N HIS A 114 1.42 6.19 1.86
CA HIS A 114 0.29 5.37 2.29
C HIS A 114 -0.44 4.77 1.09
N ARG A 115 -0.49 5.46 -0.06
CA ARG A 115 -1.05 4.89 -1.28
C ARG A 115 -0.11 5.12 -2.45
N PHE A 116 0.38 4.05 -3.05
CA PHE A 116 1.18 4.13 -4.28
C PHE A 116 0.35 3.72 -5.50
N VAL A 117 0.26 4.62 -6.48
CA VAL A 117 -0.57 4.49 -7.68
C VAL A 117 0.30 4.61 -8.93
N VAL A 118 0.03 3.74 -9.90
CA VAL A 118 0.71 3.71 -11.20
C VAL A 118 -0.17 4.31 -12.28
N ILE A 119 0.42 5.09 -13.19
CA ILE A 119 -0.21 5.60 -14.41
C ILE A 119 0.53 5.11 -15.65
N ALA A 120 -0.20 4.61 -16.65
CA ALA A 120 0.41 4.05 -17.84
C ALA A 120 -0.53 4.08 -19.07
N ASP A 121 0.06 3.90 -20.26
CA ASP A 121 -0.67 3.48 -21.45
C ASP A 121 -0.81 1.95 -21.49
N GLN A 122 -1.77 1.43 -22.27
CA GLN A 122 -2.06 -0.01 -22.34
C GLN A 122 -0.87 -0.88 -22.78
N GLY A 123 0.12 -0.30 -23.48
CA GLY A 123 1.31 -1.02 -23.94
C GLY A 123 2.26 -1.45 -22.81
N LYS A 124 2.01 -0.97 -21.59
CA LYS A 124 2.78 -1.34 -20.39
C LYS A 124 2.25 -2.61 -19.71
N LEU A 125 1.04 -3.06 -20.05
CA LEU A 125 0.49 -4.30 -19.49
C LEU A 125 1.16 -5.52 -20.12
N VAL A 126 1.69 -6.40 -19.27
CA VAL A 126 2.37 -7.64 -19.68
C VAL A 126 1.82 -8.82 -18.91
N GLY A 127 1.87 -10.02 -19.52
CA GLY A 127 1.52 -11.25 -18.80
C GLY A 127 2.58 -11.69 -17.78
N ARG A 128 3.83 -11.24 -17.95
CA ARG A 128 4.94 -11.50 -17.04
C ARG A 128 5.99 -10.41 -17.17
N LEU A 129 6.62 -10.04 -16.06
CA LEU A 129 7.74 -9.08 -16.07
C LEU A 129 8.93 -9.55 -16.91
N GLY A 130 9.63 -8.60 -17.52
CA GLY A 130 10.77 -8.79 -18.41
C GLY A 130 10.38 -9.25 -19.82
N ALA A 131 9.14 -9.04 -20.24
CA ALA A 131 8.64 -9.48 -21.54
C ALA A 131 9.21 -8.64 -22.70
N HIS A 132 9.37 -7.34 -22.49
CA HIS A 132 9.73 -6.35 -23.50
C HIS A 132 10.86 -5.44 -23.05
N VAL A 133 11.02 -5.23 -21.74
CA VAL A 133 12.05 -4.35 -21.19
C VAL A 133 13.13 -5.11 -20.42
N LYS A 134 14.31 -4.51 -20.33
CA LYS A 134 15.36 -4.95 -19.41
C LYS A 134 15.05 -4.44 -18.00
N LEU A 135 15.45 -5.21 -16.98
CA LEU A 135 15.44 -4.83 -15.58
C LEU A 135 16.61 -3.88 -15.27
N PRO A 136 16.37 -2.61 -14.92
CA PRO A 136 17.42 -1.73 -14.45
C PRO A 136 17.93 -2.16 -13.07
N VAL A 137 19.23 -2.14 -12.86
CA VAL A 137 19.86 -2.36 -11.56
C VAL A 137 20.84 -1.22 -11.30
N GLU A 138 20.59 -0.41 -10.28
CA GLU A 138 21.47 0.68 -9.86
C GLU A 138 22.62 0.10 -9.04
N LEU A 139 23.85 0.40 -9.47
CA LEU A 139 25.08 -0.11 -8.89
C LEU A 139 25.89 1.05 -8.30
N ALA A 140 26.41 0.83 -7.10
CA ALA A 140 27.39 1.72 -6.51
C ALA A 140 28.58 1.87 -7.47
N ASN A 141 29.06 3.11 -7.63
CA ASN A 141 30.17 3.36 -8.55
C ASN A 141 31.45 2.62 -8.11
N PHE A 142 31.67 2.51 -6.79
CA PHE A 142 32.75 1.71 -6.22
C PHE A 142 32.57 0.22 -6.54
N GLY A 143 33.50 -0.35 -7.31
CA GLY A 143 33.48 -1.77 -7.65
C GLY A 143 32.43 -2.17 -8.69
N ALA A 144 31.84 -1.21 -9.42
CA ALA A 144 30.79 -1.45 -10.40
C ALA A 144 31.10 -2.60 -11.39
N GLU A 145 32.34 -2.70 -11.90
CA GLU A 145 32.77 -3.80 -12.78
C GLU A 145 32.65 -5.19 -12.13
N ARG A 146 32.98 -5.28 -10.84
CA ARG A 146 32.93 -6.54 -10.09
C ARG A 146 31.49 -6.94 -9.84
N THR A 147 30.64 -5.98 -9.50
CA THR A 147 29.20 -6.19 -9.34
C THR A 147 28.57 -6.59 -10.67
N PHE A 148 28.93 -5.92 -11.76
CA PHE A 148 28.51 -6.27 -13.12
C PHE A 148 28.88 -7.71 -13.47
N GLY A 149 30.12 -8.15 -13.23
CA GLY A 149 30.53 -9.53 -13.47
C GLY A 149 29.72 -10.57 -12.66
N ARG A 150 29.26 -10.22 -11.45
CA ARG A 150 28.36 -11.08 -10.66
C ARG A 150 26.96 -11.15 -11.25
N LEU A 151 26.44 -10.06 -11.80
CA LEU A 151 25.16 -10.08 -12.54
C LEU A 151 25.27 -11.00 -13.77
N THR A 152 26.39 -10.96 -14.48
CA THR A 152 26.66 -11.92 -15.58
C THR A 152 26.68 -13.36 -15.09
N ALA A 153 27.32 -13.65 -13.95
CA ALA A 153 27.36 -14.99 -13.37
C ALA A 153 25.97 -15.51 -12.92
N LEU A 154 25.04 -14.61 -12.58
CA LEU A 154 23.64 -14.95 -12.32
C LEU A 154 22.82 -15.20 -13.60
N GLY A 155 23.42 -15.05 -14.78
CA GLY A 155 22.76 -15.23 -16.07
C GLY A 155 21.84 -14.07 -16.46
N LEU A 156 22.08 -12.87 -15.95
CA LEU A 156 21.23 -11.69 -16.17
C LEU A 156 21.61 -10.85 -17.40
N GLU A 157 22.57 -11.28 -18.22
CA GLU A 157 23.02 -10.58 -19.46
C GLU A 157 23.10 -9.03 -19.30
N PRO A 158 23.85 -8.52 -18.32
CA PRO A 158 23.84 -7.08 -18.02
C PRO A 158 24.51 -6.27 -19.14
N ALA A 159 24.05 -5.03 -19.33
CA ALA A 159 24.72 -4.01 -20.12
C ALA A 159 24.72 -2.69 -19.34
N PHE A 160 25.87 -2.00 -19.25
CA PHE A 160 25.87 -0.67 -18.64
C PHE A 160 25.01 0.28 -19.47
N ARG A 161 24.15 1.04 -18.78
CA ARG A 161 23.39 2.11 -19.41
C ARG A 161 24.33 3.23 -19.82
N MET A 162 24.22 3.66 -21.07
CA MET A 162 25.05 4.71 -21.64
C MET A 162 24.25 6.02 -21.75
N ALA A 163 24.92 7.14 -21.49
CA ALA A 163 24.41 8.47 -21.79
C ALA A 163 24.59 8.80 -23.28
N ALA A 164 23.98 9.88 -23.75
CA ALA A 164 24.03 10.29 -25.15
C ALA A 164 25.44 10.63 -25.65
N ASP A 165 26.34 11.01 -24.74
CA ASP A 165 27.75 11.31 -25.02
C ASP A 165 28.65 10.07 -25.05
N GLY A 166 28.08 8.87 -24.88
CA GLY A 166 28.83 7.62 -24.86
C GLY A 166 29.54 7.32 -23.54
N THR A 167 29.33 8.12 -22.50
CA THR A 167 29.76 7.80 -21.13
C THR A 167 28.72 6.93 -20.41
N ARG A 168 29.04 6.42 -19.23
CA ARG A 168 28.05 5.69 -18.42
C ARG A 168 27.01 6.68 -17.89
N PHE A 169 25.74 6.28 -17.97
CA PHE A 169 24.67 7.03 -17.32
C PHE A 169 24.91 7.09 -15.82
N VAL A 170 24.87 8.30 -15.27
CA VAL A 170 24.99 8.57 -13.84
C VAL A 170 23.62 9.00 -13.32
N THR A 171 23.13 8.28 -12.31
CA THR A 171 21.87 8.60 -11.63
C THR A 171 22.00 9.89 -10.81
N ASP A 172 20.86 10.43 -10.40
CA ASP A 172 20.82 11.56 -9.45
C ASP A 172 21.53 11.26 -8.11
N ASN A 173 21.84 10.00 -7.81
CA ASN A 173 22.55 9.57 -6.60
C ASN A 173 24.05 9.33 -6.84
N GLY A 174 24.57 9.61 -8.04
CA GLY A 174 25.98 9.40 -8.38
C GLY A 174 26.36 7.95 -8.71
N ASN A 175 25.38 7.07 -8.85
CA ASN A 175 25.55 5.65 -9.17
C ASN A 175 25.40 5.39 -10.68
N VAL A 176 25.82 4.21 -11.13
CA VAL A 176 25.63 3.74 -12.52
C VAL A 176 24.50 2.73 -12.61
N ILE A 177 23.96 2.48 -13.80
CA ILE A 177 22.91 1.46 -14.02
C ILE A 177 23.41 0.34 -14.94
N ALA A 178 23.11 -0.90 -14.57
CA ALA A 178 23.20 -2.06 -15.43
C ALA A 178 21.78 -2.52 -15.84
N ASP A 179 21.49 -2.49 -17.14
CA ASP A 179 20.28 -3.01 -17.73
C ASP A 179 20.39 -4.51 -17.96
N CYS A 180 19.65 -5.27 -17.16
CA CYS A 180 19.72 -6.73 -17.08
C CYS A 180 18.54 -7.40 -17.80
N ARG A 181 18.78 -8.52 -18.47
CA ARG A 181 17.69 -9.38 -18.93
C ARG A 181 17.15 -10.18 -17.76
N LEU A 182 15.83 -10.16 -17.56
CA LEU A 182 15.17 -11.08 -16.64
C LEU A 182 14.99 -12.44 -17.33
N PRO A 183 15.58 -13.54 -16.85
CA PRO A 183 15.52 -14.81 -17.56
C PRO A 183 14.10 -15.37 -17.63
N ALA A 184 13.76 -16.00 -18.75
CA ALA A 184 12.48 -16.69 -18.90
C ALA A 184 12.34 -17.80 -17.85
N GLY A 185 11.15 -17.94 -17.25
CA GLY A 185 10.86 -18.96 -16.23
C GLY A 185 11.44 -18.72 -14.82
N ARG A 186 12.29 -17.70 -14.61
CA ARG A 186 12.73 -17.31 -13.26
C ARG A 186 11.67 -16.47 -12.55
N ASP A 187 11.35 -16.75 -11.31
CA ASP A 187 10.50 -15.86 -10.52
C ASP A 187 11.20 -14.51 -10.28
N ALA A 188 10.52 -13.42 -10.60
CA ALA A 188 11.02 -12.07 -10.41
C ALA A 188 11.31 -11.77 -8.94
N ALA A 189 10.53 -12.34 -8.00
CA ALA A 189 10.78 -12.17 -6.57
C ALA A 189 12.09 -12.84 -6.14
N ALA A 190 12.34 -14.07 -6.58
CA ALA A 190 13.60 -14.75 -6.33
C ALA A 190 14.81 -13.98 -6.91
N VAL A 191 14.69 -13.43 -8.13
CA VAL A 191 15.76 -12.60 -8.72
C VAL A 191 15.97 -11.32 -7.91
N GLY A 192 14.89 -10.62 -7.54
CA GLY A 192 14.94 -9.42 -6.72
C GLY A 192 15.62 -9.66 -5.38
N ALA A 193 15.28 -10.74 -4.68
CA ALA A 193 15.92 -11.13 -3.42
C ALA A 193 17.42 -11.41 -3.60
N ALA A 194 17.80 -12.17 -4.62
CA ALA A 194 19.21 -12.44 -4.90
C ALA A 194 20.01 -11.15 -5.18
N LEU A 195 19.46 -10.24 -5.99
CA LEU A 195 20.07 -8.94 -6.27
C LEU A 195 20.24 -8.09 -5.01
N LYS A 196 19.23 -8.08 -4.12
CA LYS A 196 19.27 -7.32 -2.86
C LYS A 196 20.32 -7.80 -1.87
N THR A 197 20.74 -9.07 -1.94
CA THR A 197 21.85 -9.58 -1.10
C THR A 197 23.23 -9.23 -1.64
N MET A 198 23.34 -8.72 -2.86
CA MET A 198 24.63 -8.48 -3.51
C MET A 198 25.20 -7.11 -3.14
N ALA A 199 26.30 -7.11 -2.38
CA ALA A 199 27.06 -5.88 -2.12
C ALA A 199 27.44 -5.17 -3.43
N GLY A 200 27.19 -3.87 -3.49
CA GLY A 200 27.37 -3.03 -4.68
C GLY A 200 26.09 -2.83 -5.50
N VAL A 201 25.06 -3.65 -5.33
CA VAL A 201 23.71 -3.34 -5.81
C VAL A 201 23.07 -2.36 -4.82
N VAL A 202 22.67 -1.19 -5.32
CA VAL A 202 21.98 -0.16 -4.53
C VAL A 202 20.47 -0.41 -4.56
N GLU A 203 19.92 -0.56 -5.76
CA GLU A 203 18.49 -0.83 -5.95
C GLU A 203 18.23 -1.55 -7.29
N THR A 204 17.05 -2.15 -7.41
CA THR A 204 16.56 -2.79 -8.63
C THR A 204 15.29 -2.12 -9.13
N GLY A 205 15.02 -2.24 -10.42
CA GLY A 205 13.78 -1.79 -11.04
C GLY A 205 12.56 -2.67 -10.71
N LEU A 206 12.70 -3.71 -9.88
CA LEU A 206 11.58 -4.58 -9.48
C LEU A 206 10.80 -3.93 -8.33
N PHE A 207 9.53 -3.59 -8.60
CA PHE A 207 8.57 -3.14 -7.60
C PHE A 207 7.52 -4.23 -7.45
N LEU A 208 7.75 -5.14 -6.51
CA LEU A 208 7.00 -6.39 -6.40
C LEU A 208 5.82 -6.31 -5.45
N GLU A 209 5.73 -5.24 -4.66
CA GLU A 209 4.74 -5.05 -3.60
C GLU A 209 4.36 -3.56 -3.55
N GLY A 210 3.16 -3.27 -3.03
CA GLY A 210 2.73 -1.91 -2.69
C GLY A 210 2.03 -1.10 -3.78
N CYS A 211 1.88 -1.60 -5.01
CA CYS A 211 1.07 -0.94 -6.02
C CYS A 211 -0.43 -1.07 -5.68
N ALA A 212 -1.02 -0.03 -5.11
CA ALA A 212 -2.41 -0.02 -4.65
C ALA A 212 -3.41 -0.01 -5.82
N ALA A 213 -3.08 0.69 -6.90
CA ALA A 213 -3.89 0.72 -8.11
C ALA A 213 -3.05 1.13 -9.33
N ALA A 214 -3.44 0.66 -10.52
CA ALA A 214 -2.90 1.11 -11.80
C ALA A 214 -4.01 1.70 -12.68
N PHE A 215 -3.86 2.96 -13.07
CA PHE A 215 -4.71 3.65 -14.03
C PHE A 215 -4.10 3.52 -15.42
N VAL A 216 -4.79 2.81 -16.30
CA VAL A 216 -4.28 2.50 -17.64
C VAL A 216 -5.18 3.12 -18.69
N GLY A 217 -4.61 3.98 -19.54
CA GLY A 217 -5.28 4.56 -20.68
C GLY A 217 -5.27 3.61 -21.88
N PHE A 218 -6.43 3.47 -22.54
CA PHE A 218 -6.63 2.56 -23.66
C PHE A 218 -6.84 3.32 -24.98
N ALA A 219 -6.54 2.64 -26.09
CA ALA A 219 -6.69 3.17 -27.45
C ALA A 219 -8.14 3.51 -27.84
N ASP A 220 -9.13 3.02 -27.08
CA ASP A 220 -10.54 3.39 -27.21
C ASP A 220 -10.88 4.73 -26.52
N GLY A 221 -9.89 5.35 -25.86
CA GLY A 221 -10.04 6.59 -25.09
C GLY A 221 -10.41 6.38 -23.62
N THR A 222 -10.75 5.16 -23.21
CA THR A 222 -11.13 4.85 -21.83
C THR A 222 -9.91 4.79 -20.91
N VAL A 223 -10.15 4.96 -19.60
CA VAL A 223 -9.20 4.62 -18.55
C VAL A 223 -9.79 3.47 -17.76
N ARG A 224 -8.99 2.44 -17.50
CA ARG A 224 -9.39 1.32 -16.64
C ARG A 224 -8.47 1.28 -15.43
N THR A 225 -9.06 1.00 -14.27
CA THR A 225 -8.35 0.87 -13.01
C THR A 225 -8.21 -0.60 -12.65
N PHE A 226 -6.98 -1.01 -12.38
CA PHE A 226 -6.67 -2.32 -11.83
C PHE A 226 -6.30 -2.14 -10.37
N GLU A 227 -6.99 -2.82 -9.48
CA GLU A 227 -6.78 -2.73 -8.03
C GLU A 227 -5.70 -3.72 -7.59
N GLY A 228 -4.82 -3.27 -6.71
CA GLY A 228 -3.82 -4.11 -6.06
C GLY A 228 -4.43 -4.97 -4.95
N ASP A 229 -3.59 -5.76 -4.29
CA ASP A 229 -4.00 -6.55 -3.15
C ASP A 229 -4.54 -5.67 -1.99
N CYS A 230 -5.19 -6.32 -1.02
CA CYS A 230 -5.78 -5.60 0.11
C CYS A 230 -4.75 -4.85 0.98
N PHE A 231 -3.47 -5.25 0.95
CA PHE A 231 -2.40 -4.65 1.75
C PHE A 231 -1.89 -3.36 1.12
N ALA A 232 -1.69 -3.38 -0.20
CA ALA A 232 -1.34 -2.21 -0.98
C ALA A 232 -2.46 -1.16 -0.91
N ARG A 233 -3.73 -1.58 -0.96
CA ARG A 233 -4.87 -0.67 -0.84
C ARG A 233 -5.03 -0.08 0.56
N ALA A 234 -4.72 -0.85 1.60
CA ALA A 234 -4.74 -0.39 2.99
C ALA A 234 -3.49 0.41 3.40
N GLY A 235 -2.48 0.51 2.52
CA GLY A 235 -1.30 1.33 2.75
C GLY A 235 -0.30 0.77 3.75
N VAL A 236 -0.28 -0.57 3.89
CA VAL A 236 0.56 -1.27 4.88
C VAL A 236 1.54 -2.25 4.26
N ALA A 237 1.72 -2.18 2.93
CA ALA A 237 2.54 -3.12 2.18
C ALA A 237 4.03 -3.05 2.58
N GLY A 238 4.56 -1.86 2.89
CA GLY A 238 5.96 -1.69 3.31
C GLY A 238 6.24 -2.31 4.68
N GLU A 239 5.30 -2.15 5.62
CA GLU A 239 5.37 -2.76 6.95
C GLU A 239 5.28 -4.29 6.86
N ILE A 240 4.38 -4.82 6.02
CA ILE A 240 4.27 -6.27 5.79
C ILE A 240 5.54 -6.83 5.16
N ALA A 241 6.12 -6.15 4.17
CA ALA A 241 7.38 -6.55 3.56
C ALA A 241 8.50 -6.66 4.61
N THR A 242 8.55 -5.68 5.52
CA THR A 242 9.50 -5.65 6.63
C THR A 242 9.27 -6.81 7.59
N LEU A 243 8.03 -7.04 8.02
CA LEU A 243 7.66 -8.12 8.93
C LEU A 243 8.00 -9.49 8.34
N ARG A 244 7.68 -9.73 7.06
CA ARG A 244 8.05 -10.96 6.34
C ARG A 244 9.57 -11.14 6.29
N ALA A 245 10.33 -10.08 6.02
CA ALA A 245 11.79 -10.13 5.98
C ALA A 245 12.42 -10.44 7.36
N LEU A 246 11.75 -10.03 8.45
CA LEU A 246 12.13 -10.37 9.82
C LEU A 246 11.75 -11.82 10.21
N GLY A 247 11.17 -12.59 9.29
CA GLY A 247 10.79 -13.98 9.54
C GLY A 247 9.51 -14.11 10.36
N VAL A 248 8.69 -13.06 10.44
CA VAL A 248 7.35 -13.13 11.01
C VAL A 248 6.51 -14.01 10.08
N ALA A 249 6.44 -15.30 10.42
CA ALA A 249 5.91 -16.36 9.58
C ALA A 249 4.39 -16.48 9.71
N PRO A 250 3.70 -17.00 8.67
CA PRO A 250 2.31 -17.40 8.81
C PRO A 250 2.18 -18.51 9.87
N VAL A 251 1.33 -18.28 10.86
CA VAL A 251 0.93 -19.30 11.83
C VAL A 251 0.03 -20.31 11.10
N PHE A 252 0.34 -21.59 11.22
CA PHE A 252 -0.54 -22.67 10.80
C PHE A 252 -1.13 -23.39 12.02
N PRO A 253 -2.46 -23.62 12.06
CA PRO A 253 -3.46 -23.29 11.04
C PRO A 253 -3.73 -21.79 10.88
N LYS A 254 -4.15 -21.39 9.66
CA LYS A 254 -4.48 -20.00 9.31
C LYS A 254 -5.60 -19.49 10.23
N PRO A 255 -5.37 -18.45 11.06
CA PRO A 255 -6.32 -18.09 12.11
C PRO A 255 -7.52 -17.31 11.56
N LEU A 256 -8.62 -17.36 12.32
CA LEU A 256 -9.77 -16.47 12.15
C LEU A 256 -9.66 -15.38 13.21
N LEU A 257 -9.49 -14.13 12.76
CA LEU A 257 -9.25 -12.98 13.63
C LEU A 257 -10.36 -11.95 13.49
N ALA A 258 -10.87 -11.48 14.63
CA ALA A 258 -11.72 -10.30 14.70
C ALA A 258 -11.00 -9.19 15.47
N VAL A 259 -10.50 -8.19 14.73
CA VAL A 259 -9.78 -7.05 15.32
C VAL A 259 -10.79 -6.01 15.77
N MET A 260 -10.84 -5.79 17.08
CA MET A 260 -11.80 -4.93 17.75
C MET A 260 -11.14 -3.78 18.50
N GLY A 261 -11.94 -2.78 18.85
CA GLY A 261 -11.50 -1.60 19.56
C GLY A 261 -12.31 -0.36 19.19
N VAL A 262 -12.21 0.67 20.02
CA VAL A 262 -12.88 1.95 19.79
C VAL A 262 -12.32 2.67 18.55
N THR A 263 -12.95 3.78 18.15
CA THR A 263 -12.48 4.61 17.06
C THR A 263 -11.04 5.10 17.31
N ALA A 264 -10.28 5.31 16.24
CA ALA A 264 -8.86 5.70 16.26
C ALA A 264 -7.87 4.72 16.95
N SER A 265 -8.32 3.53 17.37
CA SER A 265 -7.42 2.47 17.87
C SER A 265 -6.49 1.89 16.80
N GLY A 266 -6.80 2.08 15.52
CA GLY A 266 -5.98 1.60 14.39
C GLY A 266 -6.44 0.26 13.80
N LYS A 267 -7.68 -0.19 14.07
CA LYS A 267 -8.22 -1.48 13.60
C LYS A 267 -7.91 -1.81 12.15
N SER A 268 -8.31 -0.96 11.19
CA SER A 268 -8.12 -1.22 9.76
C SER A 268 -6.64 -1.39 9.39
N THR A 269 -5.76 -0.55 9.96
CA THR A 269 -4.31 -0.66 9.77
C THR A 269 -3.77 -1.98 10.34
N ILE A 270 -4.04 -2.28 11.61
CA ILE A 270 -3.55 -3.50 12.26
C ILE A 270 -4.13 -4.76 11.62
N GLY A 271 -5.42 -4.75 11.28
CA GLY A 271 -6.09 -5.88 10.65
C GLY A 271 -5.55 -6.18 9.26
N ALA A 272 -5.28 -5.16 8.45
CA ALA A 272 -4.64 -5.32 7.15
C ALA A 272 -3.20 -5.84 7.31
N MET A 273 -2.42 -5.30 8.26
CA MET A 273 -1.06 -5.78 8.53
C MET A 273 -1.05 -7.25 8.98
N LEU A 274 -1.93 -7.65 9.90
CA LEU A 274 -2.07 -9.03 10.36
C LEU A 274 -2.41 -9.97 9.21
N ALA A 275 -3.42 -9.60 8.41
CA ALA A 275 -3.81 -10.38 7.24
C ALA A 275 -2.65 -10.57 6.25
N GLY A 276 -1.81 -9.54 6.08
CA GLY A 276 -0.66 -9.59 5.16
C GLY A 276 0.49 -10.42 5.66
N CYS A 277 0.80 -10.33 6.96
CA CYS A 277 1.82 -11.16 7.57
C CYS A 277 1.43 -12.64 7.55
N LEU A 278 0.15 -12.92 7.79
CA LEU A 278 -0.39 -14.29 7.85
C LEU A 278 -0.81 -14.86 6.49
N ASP A 279 -0.78 -14.05 5.43
CA ASP A 279 -1.25 -14.41 4.08
C ASP A 279 -2.70 -14.97 4.10
N ILE A 280 -3.61 -14.20 4.72
CA ILE A 280 -5.03 -14.53 4.84
C ILE A 280 -5.92 -13.37 4.35
N PRO A 281 -7.18 -13.62 3.95
CA PRO A 281 -8.08 -12.57 3.49
C PRO A 281 -8.32 -11.48 4.55
N PHE A 282 -8.51 -10.24 4.11
CA PHE A 282 -8.87 -9.09 4.95
C PHE A 282 -10.21 -8.50 4.53
N VAL A 283 -11.07 -8.16 5.49
CA VAL A 283 -12.31 -7.41 5.28
C VAL A 283 -12.43 -6.28 6.31
N ASP A 284 -12.69 -5.06 5.85
CA ASP A 284 -13.16 -4.02 6.74
C ASP A 284 -14.66 -4.21 7.00
N GLY A 285 -15.03 -4.37 8.27
CA GLY A 285 -16.42 -4.59 8.66
C GLY A 285 -17.32 -3.44 8.24
N ASP A 286 -16.79 -2.21 8.11
CA ASP A 286 -17.57 -1.06 7.68
C ASP A 286 -18.02 -1.20 6.20
N ASP A 287 -17.28 -1.94 5.37
CA ASP A 287 -17.64 -2.23 3.98
C ASP A 287 -18.87 -3.14 3.86
N LEU A 288 -19.16 -3.91 4.92
CA LEU A 288 -20.32 -4.81 5.00
C LEU A 288 -21.60 -4.10 5.43
N HIS A 289 -21.61 -2.79 5.64
CA HIS A 289 -22.85 -2.06 5.86
C HIS A 289 -23.71 -1.95 4.59
N SER A 290 -25.03 -1.79 4.76
CA SER A 290 -25.91 -1.41 3.65
C SER A 290 -25.61 0.03 3.24
N GLU A 291 -25.94 0.41 2.00
CA GLU A 291 -25.83 1.80 1.55
C GLU A 291 -26.63 2.76 2.44
N ALA A 292 -27.82 2.35 2.90
CA ALA A 292 -28.64 3.12 3.83
C ALA A 292 -27.93 3.38 5.16
N ASN A 293 -27.26 2.37 5.74
CA ASN A 293 -26.53 2.53 7.00
C ASN A 293 -25.28 3.41 6.81
N ARG A 294 -24.57 3.24 5.69
CA ARG A 294 -23.43 4.11 5.35
C ARG A 294 -23.88 5.57 5.21
N ALA A 295 -25.00 5.82 4.53
CA ALA A 295 -25.57 7.15 4.40
C ALA A 295 -26.00 7.74 5.77
N LYS A 296 -26.66 6.94 6.62
CA LYS A 296 -27.07 7.35 7.98
C LYS A 296 -25.86 7.75 8.84
N MET A 297 -24.80 6.95 8.82
CA MET A 297 -23.56 7.26 9.53
C MET A 297 -22.84 8.49 8.95
N HIS A 298 -22.80 8.64 7.62
CA HIS A 298 -22.22 9.82 6.96
C HIS A 298 -22.99 11.10 7.29
N ALA A 299 -24.30 11.01 7.52
CA ALA A 299 -25.13 12.11 8.01
C ALA A 299 -24.96 12.41 9.51
N GLY A 300 -24.09 11.68 10.22
CA GLY A 300 -23.84 11.85 11.66
C GLY A 300 -24.92 11.26 12.56
N HIS A 301 -25.85 10.47 12.01
CA HIS A 301 -26.87 9.79 12.79
C HIS A 301 -26.34 8.43 13.27
N PRO A 302 -26.37 8.16 14.59
CA PRO A 302 -25.94 6.86 15.11
C PRO A 302 -26.87 5.76 14.62
N LEU A 303 -26.30 4.58 14.37
CA LEU A 303 -27.07 3.35 14.15
C LEU A 303 -27.67 2.86 15.48
N ASP A 304 -28.87 2.29 15.42
CA ASP A 304 -29.47 1.53 16.52
C ASP A 304 -29.23 0.01 16.35
N ASP A 305 -29.77 -0.81 17.25
CA ASP A 305 -29.59 -2.26 17.19
C ASP A 305 -30.28 -2.92 16.00
N ASN A 306 -31.43 -2.37 15.55
CA ASN A 306 -32.14 -2.88 14.38
C ASN A 306 -31.31 -2.61 13.11
N ASP A 307 -30.66 -1.45 13.04
CA ASP A 307 -29.73 -1.12 11.95
C ASP A 307 -28.50 -2.05 11.95
N ARG A 308 -27.97 -2.38 13.14
CA ARG A 308 -26.73 -3.17 13.30
C ARG A 308 -26.94 -4.67 13.07
N MET A 309 -28.11 -5.22 13.39
CA MET A 309 -28.34 -6.67 13.37
C MET A 309 -28.03 -7.33 12.00
N PRO A 310 -28.52 -6.81 10.86
CA PRO A 310 -28.20 -7.39 9.56
C PRO A 310 -26.72 -7.32 9.22
N TRP A 311 -26.03 -6.27 9.69
CA TRP A 311 -24.60 -6.09 9.49
C TRP A 311 -23.78 -7.09 10.31
N LEU A 312 -24.11 -7.29 11.60
CA LEU A 312 -23.47 -8.29 12.44
C LEU A 312 -23.65 -9.71 11.88
N HIS A 313 -24.82 -10.03 11.33
CA HIS A 313 -25.04 -11.30 10.63
C HIS A 313 -24.17 -11.46 9.38
N ARG A 314 -23.90 -10.38 8.63
CA ARG A 314 -22.97 -10.42 7.49
C ARG A 314 -21.53 -10.67 7.93
N ILE A 315 -21.08 -10.03 9.02
CA ILE A 315 -19.77 -10.33 9.63
C ILE A 315 -19.69 -11.81 10.04
N ALA A 316 -20.69 -12.31 10.78
CA ALA A 316 -20.74 -13.72 11.19
C ALA A 316 -20.78 -14.70 9.99
N SER A 317 -21.46 -14.33 8.91
CA SER A 317 -21.50 -15.11 7.67
C SER A 317 -20.14 -15.15 6.98
N GLN A 318 -19.41 -14.03 6.96
CA GLN A 318 -18.08 -13.94 6.36
C GLN A 318 -17.08 -14.83 7.12
N ILE A 319 -17.10 -14.79 8.45
CA ILE A 319 -16.26 -15.65 9.30
C ILE A 319 -16.56 -17.13 9.05
N ARG A 320 -17.85 -17.51 8.98
CA ARG A 320 -18.26 -18.89 8.67
C ARG A 320 -17.80 -19.34 7.28
N ALA A 321 -17.87 -18.46 6.28
CA ALA A 321 -17.38 -18.77 4.93
C ALA A 321 -15.86 -19.04 4.92
N TRP A 322 -15.07 -18.24 5.62
CA TRP A 322 -13.62 -18.48 5.77
C TRP A 322 -13.29 -19.75 6.53
N ARG A 323 -14.04 -20.05 7.60
CA ARG A 323 -13.92 -21.31 8.35
C ARG A 323 -14.15 -22.52 7.43
N GLN A 324 -15.24 -22.51 6.66
CA GLN A 324 -15.57 -23.59 5.71
C GLN A 324 -14.50 -23.74 4.62
N ALA A 325 -13.92 -22.64 4.15
CA ALA A 325 -12.87 -22.64 3.15
C ALA A 325 -11.47 -22.97 3.70
N SER A 326 -11.29 -23.05 5.03
CA SER A 326 -9.98 -23.18 5.69
C SER A 326 -8.97 -22.11 5.25
N SER A 327 -9.46 -20.93 4.87
CA SER A 327 -8.61 -19.84 4.35
C SER A 327 -8.01 -18.97 5.44
N GLY A 328 -8.48 -19.11 6.68
CA GLY A 328 -8.37 -18.08 7.71
C GLY A 328 -9.00 -16.76 7.26
N GLY A 329 -8.82 -15.71 8.05
CA GLY A 329 -9.21 -14.36 7.67
C GLY A 329 -9.19 -13.38 8.81
N VAL A 330 -9.00 -12.10 8.48
CA VAL A 330 -9.07 -10.98 9.43
C VAL A 330 -10.24 -10.10 9.07
N ILE A 331 -11.13 -9.89 10.03
CA ILE A 331 -12.20 -8.89 9.93
C ILE A 331 -12.00 -7.82 11.00
N VAL A 332 -12.09 -6.55 10.63
CA VAL A 332 -12.07 -5.45 11.60
C VAL A 332 -13.50 -5.00 11.88
N SER A 333 -13.87 -4.84 13.15
CA SER A 333 -15.17 -4.29 13.54
C SER A 333 -15.10 -3.81 14.98
N SER A 334 -15.90 -2.80 15.32
CA SER A 334 -15.83 -2.21 16.66
C SER A 334 -16.14 -3.23 17.77
N LEU A 335 -17.11 -4.13 17.55
CA LEU A 335 -17.47 -5.27 18.44
C LEU A 335 -17.43 -4.95 19.96
N LEU A 336 -17.95 -3.78 20.33
CA LEU A 336 -17.73 -3.18 21.65
C LEU A 336 -18.47 -3.88 22.78
N THR A 337 -19.61 -4.53 22.50
CA THR A 337 -20.41 -5.25 23.51
C THR A 337 -20.21 -6.75 23.38
N ARG A 338 -20.32 -7.46 24.52
CA ARG A 338 -20.28 -8.92 24.58
C ARG A 338 -21.38 -9.54 23.73
N GLN A 339 -22.58 -8.96 23.73
CA GLN A 339 -23.69 -9.42 22.90
C GLN A 339 -23.33 -9.46 21.41
N TYR A 340 -22.65 -8.43 20.89
CA TYR A 340 -22.24 -8.41 19.49
C TYR A 340 -21.12 -9.42 19.20
N ARG A 341 -20.18 -9.58 20.14
CA ARG A 341 -19.11 -10.58 20.04
C ARG A 341 -19.66 -12.00 20.04
N ASP A 342 -20.61 -12.31 20.92
CA ASP A 342 -21.27 -13.61 20.98
C ASP A 342 -22.06 -13.90 19.70
N LEU A 343 -22.76 -12.92 19.13
CA LEU A 343 -23.47 -13.07 17.86
C LEU A 343 -22.51 -13.33 16.69
N VAL A 344 -21.43 -12.57 16.61
CA VAL A 344 -20.43 -12.69 15.54
C VAL A 344 -19.63 -13.99 15.65
N ARG A 345 -19.27 -14.37 16.89
CA ARG A 345 -18.59 -15.63 17.20
C ARG A 345 -19.49 -16.82 16.88
N GLY A 346 -20.77 -16.79 17.28
CA GLY A 346 -21.69 -17.90 17.10
C GLY A 346 -21.12 -19.21 17.65
N ASP A 347 -21.05 -20.23 16.81
CA ASP A 347 -20.44 -21.54 17.08
C ASP A 347 -18.95 -21.64 16.69
N CYS A 348 -18.34 -20.55 16.26
CA CYS A 348 -16.94 -20.48 15.86
C CYS A 348 -16.05 -20.28 17.10
N THR A 349 -15.78 -21.36 17.81
CA THR A 349 -14.88 -21.36 18.99
C THR A 349 -13.42 -21.05 18.64
N GLU A 350 -13.07 -21.14 17.36
CA GLU A 350 -11.74 -20.89 16.79
C GLU A 350 -11.47 -19.39 16.54
N LEU A 351 -12.50 -18.54 16.60
CA LEU A 351 -12.36 -17.10 16.38
C LEU A 351 -11.59 -16.46 17.54
N VAL A 352 -10.44 -15.85 17.23
CA VAL A 352 -9.66 -15.09 18.21
C VAL A 352 -9.94 -13.60 18.05
N LEU A 353 -10.31 -12.96 19.15
CA LEU A 353 -10.48 -11.51 19.23
C LEU A 353 -9.10 -10.85 19.39
N VAL A 354 -8.80 -9.85 18.58
CA VAL A 354 -7.63 -8.98 18.79
C VAL A 354 -8.15 -7.65 19.32
N ASN A 355 -8.03 -7.44 20.63
CA ASN A 355 -8.54 -6.24 21.30
C ASN A 355 -7.47 -5.15 21.34
N LEU A 356 -7.66 -4.10 20.53
CA LEU A 356 -6.80 -2.93 20.50
C LEU A 356 -7.19 -1.97 21.63
N GLN A 357 -6.46 -2.05 22.74
CA GLN A 357 -6.72 -1.23 23.92
C GLN A 357 -5.89 0.06 23.88
N GLY A 358 -6.55 1.21 23.90
CA GLY A 358 -5.88 2.51 23.94
C GLY A 358 -6.30 3.35 25.12
N SER A 359 -5.33 4.04 25.73
CA SER A 359 -5.65 5.08 26.70
C SER A 359 -6.36 6.24 26.00
N ARG A 360 -7.24 6.94 26.73
CA ARG A 360 -7.97 8.09 26.18
C ARG A 360 -7.03 9.12 25.55
N ALA A 361 -5.90 9.39 26.22
CA ALA A 361 -4.89 10.33 25.74
C ALA A 361 -4.29 9.91 24.38
N VAL A 362 -3.96 8.63 24.19
CA VAL A 362 -3.42 8.13 22.90
C VAL A 362 -4.46 8.23 21.79
N LEU A 363 -5.71 7.89 22.07
CA LEU A 363 -6.79 7.91 21.09
C LEU A 363 -7.14 9.35 20.69
N GLU A 364 -7.22 10.28 21.64
CA GLU A 364 -7.44 11.71 21.39
C GLU A 364 -6.30 12.32 20.56
N ALA A 365 -5.05 12.00 20.89
CA ALA A 365 -3.89 12.47 20.13
C ALA A 365 -3.95 12.00 18.67
N ARG A 366 -4.34 10.74 18.43
CA ARG A 366 -4.52 10.19 17.08
C ARG A 366 -5.66 10.84 16.31
N ILE A 367 -6.79 11.13 16.97
CA ILE A 367 -7.90 11.86 16.34
C ILE A 367 -7.46 13.29 15.98
N ALA A 368 -6.76 13.98 16.89
CA ALA A 368 -6.26 15.34 16.65
C ALA A 368 -5.22 15.41 15.51
N ALA A 369 -4.42 14.34 15.35
CA ALA A 369 -3.43 14.25 14.27
C ALA A 369 -4.04 13.95 12.88
N ARG A 370 -5.26 13.43 12.79
CA ARG A 370 -5.93 13.13 11.51
C ARG A 370 -6.40 14.43 10.83
N ARG A 371 -5.74 14.81 9.74
CA ARG A 371 -6.19 15.90 8.85
C ARG A 371 -7.24 15.36 7.86
N GLY A 372 -8.39 16.02 7.74
CA GLY A 372 -9.36 15.79 6.64
C GLY A 372 -10.73 15.21 7.03
N HIS A 373 -10.88 14.59 8.20
CA HIS A 373 -12.20 14.19 8.73
C HIS A 373 -12.35 14.66 10.17
N PHE A 374 -13.08 15.76 10.37
CA PHE A 374 -13.46 16.22 11.70
C PHE A 374 -14.46 15.23 12.31
N MET A 375 -13.96 14.21 13.02
CA MET A 375 -14.79 13.33 13.85
C MET A 375 -15.03 14.01 15.21
N PRO A 376 -16.29 14.20 15.64
CA PRO A 376 -16.57 14.84 16.92
C PRO A 376 -16.10 13.94 18.08
N SER A 377 -15.42 14.55 19.07
CA SER A 377 -14.96 13.90 20.31
C SER A 377 -16.04 13.08 21.03
N ARG A 378 -17.31 13.47 20.87
CA ARG A 378 -18.48 12.77 21.42
C ARG A 378 -18.61 11.32 20.97
N LEU A 379 -18.08 10.94 19.80
CA LEU A 379 -18.14 9.55 19.32
C LEU A 379 -17.10 8.65 20.01
N LEU A 380 -15.97 9.22 20.43
CA LEU A 380 -15.00 8.50 21.26
C LEU A 380 -15.59 8.22 22.63
N ASP A 381 -16.25 9.23 23.23
CA ASP A 381 -16.88 9.10 24.55
C ASP A 381 -17.97 8.02 24.57
N SER A 382 -18.85 8.02 23.56
CA SER A 382 -19.91 7.01 23.47
C SER A 382 -19.36 5.60 23.26
N GLN A 383 -18.29 5.44 22.49
CA GLN A 383 -17.68 4.12 22.27
C GLN A 383 -16.87 3.61 23.47
N ILE A 384 -16.18 4.50 24.20
CA ILE A 384 -15.52 4.12 25.45
C ILE A 384 -16.57 3.70 26.49
N ALA A 385 -17.69 4.42 26.58
CA ALA A 385 -18.77 4.07 27.50
C ALA A 385 -19.48 2.75 27.14
N LEU A 386 -19.55 2.42 25.85
CA LEU A 386 -20.16 1.18 25.35
C LEU A 386 -19.20 -0.03 25.39
N LEU A 387 -17.90 0.19 25.55
CA LEU A 387 -16.91 -0.88 25.52
C LEU A 387 -17.04 -1.76 26.76
N GLU A 388 -17.49 -2.99 26.54
CA GLU A 388 -17.43 -4.10 27.49
C GLU A 388 -16.15 -4.89 27.19
N PRO A 389 -15.10 -4.78 28.04
CA PRO A 389 -13.85 -5.51 27.81
C PRO A 389 -14.10 -7.02 27.64
N PRO A 390 -13.40 -7.71 26.73
CA PRO A 390 -13.53 -9.15 26.58
C PRO A 390 -13.25 -9.89 27.90
N GLY A 391 -14.11 -10.86 28.22
CA GLY A 391 -13.97 -11.72 29.39
C GLY A 391 -12.85 -12.74 29.22
N SER A 392 -12.44 -13.39 30.33
CA SER A 392 -11.41 -14.45 30.29
C SER A 392 -11.87 -15.73 29.57
N ASP A 393 -13.17 -15.88 29.36
CA ASP A 393 -13.80 -16.98 28.61
C ASP A 393 -13.85 -16.72 27.09
N GLU A 394 -13.48 -15.52 26.66
CA GLU A 394 -13.36 -15.17 25.26
C GLU A 394 -11.89 -15.37 24.81
N ALA A 395 -11.67 -16.07 23.69
CA ALA A 395 -10.33 -16.22 23.13
C ALA A 395 -9.85 -14.84 22.63
N VAL A 396 -9.05 -14.14 23.45
CA VAL A 396 -8.67 -12.75 23.20
C VAL A 396 -7.17 -12.51 23.35
N ILE A 397 -6.63 -11.76 22.40
CA ILE A 397 -5.30 -11.16 22.46
C ILE A 397 -5.48 -9.65 22.64
N THR A 398 -5.21 -9.15 23.84
CA THR A 398 -5.26 -7.70 24.13
C THR A 398 -3.88 -7.08 23.94
N VAL A 399 -3.81 -6.02 23.15
CA VAL A 399 -2.57 -5.30 22.81
C VAL A 399 -2.75 -3.80 22.99
N ASP A 400 -1.71 -3.13 23.47
CA ASP A 400 -1.71 -1.69 23.69
C ASP A 400 -1.52 -0.95 22.37
N THR A 401 -2.48 -0.08 22.05
CA THR A 401 -2.41 0.78 20.87
C THR A 401 -1.33 1.86 20.95
N GLY A 402 -0.73 2.11 22.13
CA GLY A 402 0.41 3.00 22.29
C GLY A 402 1.70 2.51 21.61
N MET A 403 1.77 1.22 21.28
CA MET A 403 2.88 0.62 20.52
C MET A 403 2.85 1.04 19.04
N THR A 404 3.97 0.86 18.34
CA THR A 404 4.00 1.02 16.87
C THR A 404 3.15 -0.08 16.20
N PRO A 405 2.56 0.18 15.02
CA PRO A 405 1.76 -0.83 14.32
C PRO A 405 2.51 -2.16 14.10
N THR A 406 3.78 -2.10 13.72
CA THR A 406 4.67 -3.27 13.57
C THR A 406 4.79 -4.07 14.86
N ALA A 407 5.06 -3.42 15.99
CA ALA A 407 5.20 -4.09 17.28
C ALA A 407 3.88 -4.70 17.79
N ILE A 408 2.74 -4.07 17.48
CA ILE A 408 1.42 -4.64 17.76
C ILE A 408 1.23 -5.94 16.99
N VAL A 409 1.55 -5.94 15.70
CA VAL A 409 1.37 -7.11 14.81
C VAL A 409 2.30 -8.25 15.24
N GLU A 410 3.57 -7.97 15.53
CA GLU A 410 4.51 -8.94 16.09
C GLU A 410 3.96 -9.56 17.39
N ALA A 411 3.51 -8.73 18.34
CA ALA A 411 2.98 -9.21 19.61
C ALA A 411 1.73 -10.09 19.46
N VAL A 412 0.87 -9.78 18.49
CA VAL A 412 -0.30 -10.62 18.18
C VAL A 412 0.14 -11.95 17.56
N ILE A 413 1.07 -11.93 16.60
CA ILE A 413 1.55 -13.14 15.92
C ILE A 413 2.30 -14.06 16.90
N ASP A 414 3.17 -13.52 17.75
CA ASP A 414 3.87 -14.28 18.79
C ASP A 414 2.90 -14.98 19.74
N ARG A 415 1.82 -14.30 20.13
CA ARG A 415 0.79 -14.88 20.98
C ARG A 415 -0.04 -15.93 20.26
N LEU A 416 -0.38 -15.71 18.98
CA LEU A 416 -1.05 -16.74 18.16
C LEU A 416 -0.20 -18.01 18.06
N ALA A 417 1.11 -17.85 17.83
CA ALA A 417 2.07 -18.96 17.78
C ALA A 417 2.21 -19.69 19.12
N ALA A 418 2.09 -19.00 20.26
CA ALA A 418 2.13 -19.62 21.58
C ALA A 418 0.86 -20.42 21.95
N HIS A 419 -0.24 -20.24 21.21
CA HIS A 419 -1.52 -20.93 21.42
C HIS A 419 -1.77 -22.06 20.39
N THR A 420 -0.81 -22.29 19.49
CA THR A 420 -0.77 -23.42 18.54
C THR A 420 0.15 -24.51 19.06
#